data_AF-A0A1B7N141-F1
#
_entry.id   AF-A0A1B7N141-F1
#
_cell.length_a   1.000
_cell.length_b   1.000
_cell.length_c   1.000
_cell.angle_alpha   90.00
_cell.angle_beta   90.00
_cell.angle_gamma   90.00
#
_symmetry.space_group_name_H-M   'P 1'
#
loop_
_entity.id
_entity.type
_entity.pdbx_description
1 polymer ?
#
loop_
_entity_poly.entity_id
_entity_poly.type
_entity_poly.pdbx_seq_one_letter_code
_entity_poly.pdbx_strand_id
1 'polypeptide(L)'
;MSSPPAPGIYKLQSAARPTQYANCMEGTIVGYSSDEGPPDQWAFKLHEGLLATFEAIRDGIPSGLYISFQKALVRQACMLRFSIKVNGLVDRDVWALLSWDNGTPVNIQPDTGSTQELWVFEPVNSA
;
A
#
# COMPACT_ATOMS: atom_id res chain seq x y z
N MET A 1 -13.22 -11.60 11.64
CA MET A 1 -11.83 -11.11 11.78
C MET A 1 -11.15 -11.32 10.45
N SER A 2 -10.67 -10.27 9.78
CA SER A 2 -9.97 -10.39 8.49
C SER A 2 -8.53 -10.82 8.74
N SER A 3 -8.10 -11.93 8.15
CA SER A 3 -6.70 -12.36 8.15
C SER A 3 -5.84 -11.35 7.36
N PRO A 4 -4.57 -11.11 7.75
CA PRO A 4 -3.66 -10.34 6.93
C PRO A 4 -3.52 -10.97 5.53
N PRO A 5 -3.21 -10.17 4.49
CA PRO A 5 -2.96 -10.72 3.16
C PRO A 5 -1.82 -11.75 3.22
N ALA A 6 -1.93 -12.81 2.41
CA ALA A 6 -0.85 -13.78 2.24
C ALA A 6 0.23 -13.19 1.33
N PRO A 7 1.51 -13.62 1.42
CA PRO A 7 2.52 -13.26 0.42
C PRO A 7 2.02 -13.53 -1.00
N GLY A 8 2.25 -12.59 -1.92
CA GLY A 8 1.66 -12.66 -3.27
C GLY A 8 1.80 -11.37 -4.05
N ILE A 9 1.18 -11.33 -5.23
CA ILE A 9 1.14 -10.14 -6.09
C ILE A 9 -0.25 -9.51 -5.99
N TYR A 10 -0.30 -8.20 -5.74
CA TYR A 10 -1.52 -7.46 -5.50
C TYR A 10 -1.58 -6.18 -6.32
N LYS A 11 -2.79 -5.71 -6.61
CA LYS A 11 -3.04 -4.29 -6.88
C LYS A 11 -3.53 -3.64 -5.58
N LEU A 12 -3.11 -2.41 -5.34
CA LEU A 12 -3.48 -1.66 -4.14
C LEU A 12 -4.55 -0.64 -4.49
N GLN A 13 -5.83 -1.01 -4.31
CA GLN A 13 -6.97 -0.15 -4.63
C GLN A 13 -7.34 0.73 -3.45
N SER A 14 -7.74 1.98 -3.70
CA SER A 14 -8.32 2.85 -2.67
C SER A 14 -9.70 2.36 -2.26
N ALA A 15 -9.93 2.14 -0.96
CA ALA A 15 -11.25 1.79 -0.46
C ALA A 15 -12.26 2.95 -0.58
N ALA A 16 -11.78 4.18 -0.62
CA ALA A 16 -12.62 5.37 -0.81
C ALA A 16 -13.05 5.58 -2.27
N ARG A 17 -12.26 5.07 -3.22
CA ARG A 17 -12.57 5.18 -4.66
C ARG A 17 -12.04 3.95 -5.41
N PRO A 18 -12.90 2.98 -5.75
CA PRO A 18 -12.48 1.71 -6.37
C PRO A 18 -11.79 1.82 -7.74
N THR A 19 -11.91 2.96 -8.42
CA THR A 19 -11.19 3.19 -9.69
C THR A 19 -9.76 3.70 -9.47
N GLN A 20 -9.38 4.02 -8.23
CA GLN A 20 -8.07 4.58 -7.90
C GLN A 20 -7.17 3.53 -7.27
N TYR A 21 -5.92 3.49 -7.71
CA TYR A 21 -4.90 2.55 -7.30
C TYR A 21 -3.62 3.26 -6.90
N ALA A 22 -2.82 2.66 -6.02
CA ALA A 22 -1.48 3.12 -5.77
C ALA A 22 -0.55 2.65 -6.90
N ASN A 23 0.05 3.61 -7.60
CA ASN A 23 1.06 3.37 -8.63
C ASN A 23 2.37 4.06 -8.25
N CYS A 24 3.45 3.67 -8.92
CA CYS A 24 4.74 4.33 -8.84
C CYS A 24 5.04 5.08 -10.14
N MET A 25 5.03 6.41 -10.07
CA MET A 25 5.41 7.31 -11.16
C MET A 25 6.68 8.07 -10.79
N GLU A 26 7.72 7.94 -11.61
CA GLU A 26 9.00 8.66 -11.43
C GLU A 26 9.60 8.52 -10.01
N GLY A 27 9.48 7.32 -9.41
CA GLY A 27 9.99 7.04 -8.07
C GLY A 27 9.10 7.55 -6.93
N THR A 28 7.96 8.18 -7.26
CA THR A 28 6.96 8.64 -6.29
C THR A 28 5.74 7.74 -6.34
N ILE A 29 5.11 7.52 -5.18
CA ILE A 29 3.89 6.71 -5.08
C ILE A 29 2.70 7.65 -5.17
N VAL A 30 1.80 7.38 -6.11
CA VAL A 30 0.73 8.29 -6.53
C VAL A 30 -0.60 7.55 -6.62
N GLY A 31 -1.70 8.31 -6.57
CA GLY A 31 -2.99 7.83 -7.03
C GLY A 31 -3.03 7.72 -8.55
N TYR A 32 -3.59 6.62 -9.04
CA TYR A 32 -3.75 6.37 -10.46
C TYR A 32 -5.09 5.71 -10.78
N SER A 33 -5.82 6.31 -11.72
CA SER A 33 -7.07 5.77 -12.20
C SER A 33 -6.85 4.56 -13.12
N SER A 34 -7.55 3.46 -12.84
CA SER A 34 -7.62 2.30 -13.74
C SER A 34 -8.24 2.62 -15.10
N ASP A 35 -8.92 3.76 -15.23
CA ASP A 35 -9.52 4.21 -16.49
C ASP A 35 -8.46 4.71 -17.49
N GLU A 36 -7.28 5.13 -17.00
CA GLU A 36 -6.17 5.59 -17.86
C GLU A 36 -5.25 4.46 -18.29
N GLY A 37 -5.26 3.33 -17.58
CA GLY A 37 -4.48 2.15 -17.93
C GLY A 37 -4.40 1.12 -16.80
N PRO A 38 -3.65 0.03 -17.01
CA PRO A 38 -3.49 -0.99 -15.98
C PRO A 38 -2.76 -0.42 -14.75
N PRO A 39 -3.29 -0.66 -13.53
CA PRO A 39 -2.58 -0.32 -12.29
C PRO A 39 -1.28 -1.11 -12.12
N ASP A 40 -0.35 -0.54 -11.35
CA ASP A 40 0.87 -1.25 -10.98
C ASP A 40 0.57 -2.44 -10.08
N GLN A 41 1.43 -3.45 -10.20
CA GLN A 41 1.38 -4.65 -9.38
C GLN A 41 2.41 -4.52 -8.26
N TRP A 42 2.12 -5.11 -7.11
CA TRP A 42 2.94 -5.00 -5.90
C TRP A 42 3.20 -6.38 -5.34
N ALA A 43 4.47 -6.79 -5.31
CA ALA A 43 4.90 -8.04 -4.68
C ALA A 43 4.96 -7.84 -3.16
N PHE A 44 3.99 -8.43 -2.47
CA PHE A 44 3.94 -8.48 -1.02
C PHE A 44 4.75 -9.65 -0.47
N LYS A 45 5.67 -9.35 0.43
CA LYS A 45 6.49 -10.34 1.14
C LYS A 45 6.39 -10.10 2.65
N LEU A 46 6.23 -11.18 3.40
CA LEU A 46 6.40 -11.21 4.86
C LEU A 46 7.82 -11.68 5.16
N HIS A 47 8.52 -10.95 6.02
CA HIS A 47 9.87 -11.24 6.46
C HIS A 47 9.86 -11.66 7.93
N GLU A 48 10.99 -12.22 8.38
CA GLU A 48 11.21 -12.47 9.81
C GLU A 48 11.09 -11.17 10.63
N GLY A 49 10.68 -11.29 11.90
CA GLY A 49 10.54 -10.12 12.77
C GLY A 49 9.33 -9.24 12.50
N LEU A 50 8.30 -9.78 11.83
CA LEU A 50 7.04 -9.08 11.50
C LEU A 50 7.22 -7.92 10.49
N LEU A 51 8.39 -7.80 9.84
CA LEU A 51 8.56 -6.87 8.74
C LEU A 51 7.82 -7.39 7.51
N ALA A 52 7.22 -6.49 6.75
CA ALA A 52 6.63 -6.81 5.47
C ALA A 52 6.96 -5.73 4.46
N THR A 53 7.04 -6.11 3.19
CA THR A 53 7.39 -5.22 2.10
C THR A 53 6.46 -5.38 0.91
N PHE A 54 6.16 -4.28 0.23
CA PHE A 54 5.59 -4.28 -1.12
C PHE A 54 6.63 -3.75 -2.09
N GLU A 55 7.00 -4.55 -3.06
CA GLU A 55 7.90 -4.14 -4.15
C GLU A 55 7.06 -3.85 -5.38
N ALA A 56 7.19 -2.65 -5.98
CA ALA A 56 6.47 -2.35 -7.21
C ALA A 56 7.02 -3.24 -8.34
N ILE A 57 6.12 -3.94 -9.04
CA ILE A 57 6.38 -4.71 -10.25
C ILE A 57 5.86 -3.90 -11.42
N ARG A 58 6.76 -3.58 -12.34
CA ARG A 58 6.47 -2.84 -13.57
C ARG A 58 6.79 -3.70 -14.77
N ASP A 59 5.83 -3.87 -15.68
CA ASP A 59 5.98 -4.69 -16.88
C ASP A 59 6.49 -6.12 -16.58
N GLY A 60 6.08 -6.67 -15.43
CA GLY A 60 6.51 -7.99 -14.95
C GLY A 60 7.88 -8.02 -14.26
N ILE A 61 8.57 -6.88 -14.13
CA ILE A 61 9.91 -6.77 -13.54
C ILE A 61 9.83 -6.04 -12.18
N PRO A 62 10.42 -6.59 -11.11
CA PRO A 62 10.54 -5.87 -9.85
C PRO A 62 11.39 -4.61 -10.01
N SER A 63 10.87 -3.47 -9.58
CA SER A 63 11.49 -2.16 -9.78
C SER A 63 12.66 -1.86 -8.83
N GLY A 64 12.85 -2.66 -7.78
CA GLY A 64 13.75 -2.34 -6.68
C GLY A 64 13.25 -1.20 -5.78
N LEU A 65 12.04 -0.67 -6.02
CA LEU A 65 11.37 0.28 -5.14
C LEU A 65 10.48 -0.49 -4.17
N TYR A 66 10.74 -0.28 -2.88
CA TYR A 66 10.06 -0.97 -1.81
C TYR A 66 9.29 0.00 -0.93
N ILE A 67 8.12 -0.46 -0.52
CA ILE A 67 7.40 0.02 0.65
C ILE A 67 7.70 -0.99 1.75
N SER A 68 8.10 -0.55 2.94
CA SER A 68 8.33 -1.45 4.09
C SER A 68 7.54 -0.99 5.31
N PHE A 69 6.99 -1.94 6.05
CA PHE A 69 6.18 -1.72 7.26
C PHE A 69 6.47 -2.83 8.25
N GLN A 70 6.53 -2.49 9.54
CA GLN A 70 6.66 -3.50 10.59
C GLN A 70 5.30 -3.74 11.21
N LYS A 71 4.86 -5.00 11.20
CA LYS A 71 3.68 -5.43 11.95
C LYS A 71 4.01 -5.33 13.43
N ALA A 72 3.64 -4.20 14.04
CA ALA A 72 3.76 -4.01 15.46
C ALA A 72 2.69 -4.86 16.17
N LEU A 73 3.10 -5.97 16.81
CA LEU A 73 2.41 -6.34 18.03
C LEU A 73 2.55 -5.17 19.00
N VAL A 74 1.47 -4.73 19.63
CA VAL A 74 1.49 -3.67 20.64
C VAL A 74 2.59 -3.94 21.67
N ARG A 75 3.73 -3.27 21.52
CA ARG A 75 4.63 -2.80 22.58
C ARG A 75 5.78 -1.98 21.98
N GLN A 76 5.60 -0.66 22.10
CA GLN A 76 6.60 0.38 22.33
C GLN A 76 8.08 0.02 22.04
N ALA A 77 8.64 0.63 21.00
CA ALA A 77 9.89 1.41 21.04
C ALA A 77 10.17 1.99 19.65
N CYS A 78 10.67 3.23 19.63
CA CYS A 78 11.01 4.03 18.47
C CYS A 78 11.63 3.25 17.30
N MET A 79 11.08 3.46 16.09
CA MET A 79 11.81 3.90 14.91
C MET A 79 10.79 4.16 13.80
N LEU A 80 10.98 5.26 13.07
CA LEU A 80 10.11 5.75 12.00
C LEU A 80 9.76 4.62 11.01
N ARG A 81 8.49 4.21 10.98
CA ARG A 81 7.96 3.20 10.06
C ARG A 81 6.60 3.66 9.58
N PHE A 82 6.48 3.81 8.26
CA PHE A 82 5.25 4.20 7.61
C PHE A 82 4.31 2.99 7.58
N SER A 83 3.06 3.19 8.01
CA SER A 83 2.04 2.14 7.99
C SER A 83 1.10 2.33 6.80
N ILE A 84 0.79 1.26 6.09
CA ILE A 84 -0.44 1.18 5.30
C ILE A 84 -1.46 0.53 6.24
N LYS A 85 -2.60 1.19 6.46
CA LYS A 85 -3.65 0.67 7.34
C LYS A 85 -4.30 -0.56 6.70
N VAL A 86 -3.69 -1.71 6.96
CA VAL A 86 -4.34 -3.01 6.81
C VAL A 86 -5.04 -3.24 8.14
N ASN A 87 -6.35 -3.02 8.14
CA ASN A 87 -7.30 -3.21 9.25
C ASN A 87 -6.69 -3.80 10.55
N GLY A 88 -6.29 -2.92 11.49
CA GLY A 88 -5.91 -3.32 12.86
C GLY A 88 -4.47 -3.05 13.35
N LEU A 89 -3.65 -2.25 12.68
CA LEU A 89 -2.27 -1.92 13.13
C LEU A 89 -2.01 -0.41 13.09
N VAL A 90 -1.52 0.13 14.22
CA VAL A 90 -1.32 1.56 14.49
C VAL A 90 0.19 1.84 14.55
N ASP A 91 0.77 2.40 13.48
CA ASP A 91 1.79 3.45 13.65
C ASP A 91 1.12 4.78 13.27
N ARG A 92 1.61 5.87 13.86
CA ARG A 92 0.93 7.17 13.87
C ARG A 92 0.61 7.68 12.48
N ASP A 93 1.46 7.41 11.48
CA ASP A 93 1.29 7.90 10.11
C ASP A 93 0.88 6.79 9.13
N VAL A 94 -0.17 7.08 8.37
CA VAL A 94 -0.80 6.24 7.36
C VAL A 94 -0.74 6.87 5.97
N TRP A 95 -0.85 6.01 4.96
CA TRP A 95 -1.01 6.44 3.57
C TRP A 95 -2.43 6.86 3.27
N ALA A 96 -2.60 8.10 2.83
CA ALA A 96 -3.88 8.66 2.47
C ALA A 96 -3.87 9.16 1.03
N LEU A 97 -4.88 8.77 0.26
CA LEU A 97 -5.12 9.36 -1.05
C LEU A 97 -6.11 10.53 -0.91
N LEU A 98 -5.57 11.74 -0.91
CA LEU A 98 -6.34 12.97 -0.63
C LEU A 98 -6.89 13.66 -1.89
N SER A 99 -6.36 13.31 -3.07
CA SER A 99 -6.86 13.75 -4.37
C SER A 99 -7.13 12.54 -5.25
N TRP A 100 -8.02 12.72 -6.22
CA TRP A 100 -8.32 11.72 -7.24
C TRP A 100 -7.72 12.03 -8.59
N ASP A 101 -6.99 13.14 -8.70
CA ASP A 101 -6.27 13.49 -9.91
C ASP A 101 -5.08 12.54 -10.05
N ASN A 102 -4.92 11.99 -11.24
CA ASN A 102 -3.85 11.06 -11.53
C ASN A 102 -2.48 11.72 -11.35
N GLY A 103 -1.53 10.96 -10.80
CA GLY A 103 -0.19 11.46 -10.51
C GLY A 103 -0.11 12.28 -9.21
N THR A 104 -1.22 12.50 -8.50
CA THR A 104 -1.18 13.10 -7.16
C THR A 104 -0.45 12.15 -6.21
N PRO A 105 0.61 12.60 -5.51
CA PRO A 105 1.29 11.78 -4.52
C PRO A 105 0.36 11.27 -3.41
N VAL A 106 0.56 10.01 -3.02
CA VAL A 106 -0.03 9.47 -1.79
C VAL A 106 0.58 10.23 -0.61
N ASN A 107 -0.29 10.79 0.23
CA ASN A 107 0.16 11.52 1.40
C ASN A 107 0.50 10.58 2.55
N ILE A 108 1.48 10.96 3.36
CA ILE A 108 1.82 10.28 4.60
C ILE A 108 1.41 11.22 5.73
N GLN A 109 0.43 10.80 6.53
CA GLN A 109 -0.19 11.67 7.52
C GLN A 109 -0.65 10.88 8.75
N PRO A 110 -0.91 11.54 9.89
CA PRO A 110 -1.46 10.85 11.05
C PRO A 110 -2.78 10.11 10.75
N ASP A 111 -3.00 8.92 11.32
CA ASP A 111 -4.27 8.17 11.18
C ASP A 111 -5.45 9.01 11.68
N THR A 112 -6.38 9.33 10.78
CA THR A 112 -7.62 10.06 11.09
C THR A 112 -8.84 9.15 11.17
N GLY A 113 -8.71 7.86 10.79
CA GLY A 113 -9.82 6.93 10.66
C GLY A 113 -10.62 7.13 9.36
N SER A 114 -10.09 7.87 8.39
CA SER A 114 -10.76 8.17 7.12
C SER A 114 -10.69 6.97 6.17
N THR A 115 -11.74 6.76 5.37
CA THR A 115 -11.74 5.75 4.30
C THR A 115 -10.66 6.03 3.25
N GLN A 116 -10.21 7.29 3.12
CA GLN A 116 -9.10 7.68 2.22
C GLN A 116 -7.75 7.06 2.62
N GLU A 117 -7.67 6.51 3.84
CA GLU A 117 -6.47 5.87 4.41
C GLU A 117 -6.49 4.34 4.23
N LEU A 118 -7.59 3.80 3.72
CA LEU A 118 -7.82 2.37 3.59
C LEU A 118 -7.53 1.90 2.17
N TRP A 119 -6.81 0.78 2.09
CA TRP A 119 -6.40 0.15 0.85
C TRP A 119 -6.88 -1.30 0.78
N VAL A 120 -7.42 -1.68 -0.36
CA VAL A 120 -7.87 -3.03 -0.67
C VAL A 120 -6.78 -3.73 -1.48
N PHE A 121 -6.38 -4.91 -0.99
CA PHE A 121 -5.40 -5.76 -1.65
C PHE A 121 -6.13 -6.67 -2.62
N GLU A 122 -6.15 -6.31 -3.90
CA GLU A 122 -6.75 -7.13 -4.95
C GLU A 122 -5.71 -8.15 -5.45
N PRO A 123 -5.89 -9.47 -5.23
CA PRO A 123 -4.94 -10.46 -5.69
C PRO A 123 -4.87 -10.44 -7.22
N VAL A 124 -3.65 -10.39 -7.76
CA VAL A 124 -3.42 -10.67 -9.17
C VAL A 124 -3.35 -12.18 -9.29
N ASN A 125 -4.45 -12.82 -9.68
CA ASN A 125 -4.43 -14.26 -9.94
C ASN A 125 -3.42 -14.53 -11.06
N SER A 126 -2.33 -15.22 -10.74
CA SER A 126 -1.57 -15.95 -11.76
C SER A 126 -2.51 -17.01 -12.32
N ALA A 127 -2.85 -16.87 -13.61
CA ALA A 127 -3.53 -17.93 -14.35
C ALA A 127 -2.72 -19.23 -14.31
#